data_AF-A0A6G5QFE6-F1
#
_entry.id   AF-A0A6G5QFE6-F1
#
_cell.length_a   1.000
_cell.length_b   1.000
_cell.length_c   1.000
_cell.angle_alpha   90.00
_cell.angle_beta   90.00
_cell.angle_gamma   90.00
#
_symmetry.space_group_name_H-M   'P 1'
#
loop_
_entity.id
_entity.type
_entity.pdbx_description
1 polymer ?
#
loop_
_entity_poly.entity_id
_entity_poly.type
_entity_poly.pdbx_seq_one_letter_code
_entity_poly.pdbx_strand_id
1 'polypeptide(L)'
;MRKILTHLALASLLLGAENFIGSNTEILDKVSGKPLATLLVGAKVEILKDDKEYVLAQYQGYLPEGSDISYARLGVLEADLKTTNLKALKQVEKVKDDYDNEWLKVSIKGFVKKDSLKPLATLQTEGEELFKTRCGGCHALHHYDEYNANVWPSVVESMRANSALDDTEFATLVRFLQSKAPTE
;
A
#
# COMPACT_ATOMS: atom_id res chain seq x y z
N MET A 1 41.62 -34.78 2.45
CA MET A 1 40.29 -34.69 3.10
C MET A 1 39.97 -33.21 3.31
N ARG A 2 39.14 -32.63 2.44
CA ARG A 2 38.87 -31.18 2.37
C ARG A 2 37.69 -30.88 3.29
N LYS A 3 37.91 -30.17 4.41
CA LYS A 3 36.85 -29.76 5.33
C LYS A 3 36.07 -28.61 4.67
N ILE A 4 34.82 -28.85 4.33
CA ILE A 4 33.88 -27.82 3.86
C ILE A 4 33.33 -27.16 5.12
N LEU A 5 33.74 -25.92 5.36
CA LEU A 5 33.17 -25.07 6.41
C LEU A 5 31.91 -24.42 5.83
N THR A 6 30.75 -25.00 6.11
CA THR A 6 29.45 -24.38 5.81
C THR A 6 29.22 -23.25 6.80
N HIS A 7 29.48 -22.01 6.36
CA HIS A 7 29.02 -20.82 7.08
C HIS A 7 27.50 -20.72 6.94
N LEU A 8 26.80 -21.09 8.01
CA LEU A 8 25.38 -20.83 8.17
C LEU A 8 25.22 -19.31 8.40
N ALA A 9 24.91 -18.58 7.34
CA ALA A 9 24.55 -17.16 7.44
C ALA A 9 23.20 -17.05 8.16
N LEU A 10 23.26 -16.70 9.44
CA LEU A 10 22.09 -16.40 10.24
C LEU A 10 21.53 -15.06 9.76
N ALA A 11 20.52 -15.10 8.89
CA ALA A 11 19.78 -13.91 8.49
C ALA A 11 18.97 -13.43 9.69
N SER A 12 19.42 -12.35 10.33
CA SER A 12 18.71 -11.66 11.39
C SER A 12 17.39 -11.10 10.84
N LEU A 13 16.29 -11.81 11.06
CA LEU A 13 14.93 -11.29 10.88
C LEU A 13 14.66 -10.26 11.99
N LEU A 14 15.12 -9.03 11.78
CA LEU A 14 14.58 -7.89 12.51
C LEU A 14 13.16 -7.66 11.98
N LEU A 15 12.17 -8.26 12.67
CA LEU A 15 10.77 -7.89 12.55
C LEU A 15 10.60 -6.47 13.12
N GLY A 16 11.05 -5.47 12.36
CA GLY A 16 10.67 -4.09 12.61
C GLY A 16 9.16 -3.96 12.49
N ALA A 17 8.56 -3.06 13.28
CA ALA A 17 7.15 -2.74 13.13
C ALA A 17 6.88 -2.32 11.68
N GLU A 18 5.86 -2.93 11.06
CA GLU A 18 5.48 -2.56 9.70
C GLU A 18 4.88 -1.15 9.70
N ASN A 19 5.35 -0.29 8.79
CA ASN A 19 4.91 1.08 8.67
C ASN A 19 4.07 1.23 7.41
N PHE A 20 2.90 1.87 7.55
CA PHE A 20 1.97 2.10 6.47
C PHE A 20 1.66 3.59 6.34
N ILE A 21 1.31 4.03 5.14
CA ILE A 21 0.84 5.40 4.92
C ILE A 21 -0.60 5.54 5.42
N GLY A 22 -0.83 6.46 6.36
CA GLY A 22 -2.13 6.76 6.97
C GLY A 22 -2.94 7.83 6.24
N SER A 23 -2.28 8.64 5.43
CA SER A 23 -2.87 9.68 4.59
C SER A 23 -1.97 9.89 3.38
N ASN A 24 -2.56 10.14 2.20
CA ASN A 24 -1.77 10.36 0.98
C ASN A 24 -0.63 11.36 1.21
N THR A 25 0.58 11.01 0.79
CA THR A 25 1.79 11.76 1.11
C THR A 25 2.78 11.69 -0.04
N GLU A 26 3.58 12.75 -0.22
CA GLU A 26 4.63 12.75 -1.22
C GLU A 26 5.88 12.02 -0.71
N ILE A 27 6.51 11.23 -1.59
CA ILE A 27 7.86 10.74 -1.36
C ILE A 27 8.84 11.65 -2.09
N LEU A 28 9.75 12.28 -1.34
CA LEU A 28 10.63 13.35 -1.83
C LEU A 28 12.06 12.83 -2.11
N ASP A 29 12.77 13.45 -3.05
CA ASP A 29 14.17 13.14 -3.33
C ASP A 29 15.12 13.48 -2.16
N LYS A 30 14.79 14.53 -1.41
CA LYS A 30 15.42 14.98 -0.17
C LYS A 30 14.39 15.66 0.72
N VAL A 31 14.72 15.90 1.99
CA VAL A 31 13.88 16.70 2.90
C VAL A 31 13.57 18.05 2.25
N SER A 32 12.29 18.39 2.16
CA SER A 32 11.78 19.59 1.48
C SER A 32 12.23 19.72 0.01
N GLY A 33 12.50 18.59 -0.63
CA GLY A 33 12.91 18.47 -2.02
C GLY A 33 11.73 18.36 -2.99
N LYS A 34 11.99 17.81 -4.17
CA LYS A 34 10.97 17.61 -5.21
C LYS A 34 10.22 16.30 -4.95
N PRO A 35 8.90 16.25 -5.18
CA PRO A 35 8.16 14.99 -5.14
C PRO A 35 8.60 14.08 -6.28
N LEU A 36 8.84 12.81 -5.94
CA LEU A 36 9.12 11.73 -6.88
C LEU A 36 7.86 10.97 -7.27
N ALA A 37 6.95 10.79 -6.29
CA ALA A 37 5.66 10.13 -6.43
C ALA A 37 4.76 10.50 -5.23
N THR A 38 3.51 10.08 -5.27
CA THR A 38 2.57 10.13 -4.15
C THR A 38 2.34 8.71 -3.66
N LEU A 39 2.60 8.45 -2.38
CA LEU A 39 2.18 7.23 -1.71
C LEU A 39 0.75 7.39 -1.21
N LEU A 40 -0.06 6.35 -1.38
CA LEU A 40 -1.48 6.32 -1.04
C LEU A 40 -1.70 5.63 0.31
N VAL A 41 -2.87 5.87 0.91
CA VAL A 41 -3.28 5.19 2.16
C VAL A 41 -3.11 3.68 2.02
N GLY A 42 -2.54 3.05 3.05
CA GLY A 42 -2.26 1.61 3.10
C GLY A 42 -0.98 1.20 2.38
N ALA A 43 -0.23 2.11 1.75
CA ALA A 43 1.07 1.77 1.19
C ALA A 43 2.05 1.37 2.28
N LYS A 44 2.59 0.16 2.18
CA LYS A 44 3.62 -0.34 3.10
C LYS A 44 4.98 0.23 2.74
N VAL A 45 5.69 0.74 3.74
CA VAL A 45 7.04 1.27 3.57
C VAL A 45 8.00 0.67 4.59
N GLU A 46 9.23 0.45 4.15
CA GLU A 46 10.35 0.10 5.02
C GLU A 46 11.06 1.39 5.46
N ILE A 47 11.22 1.59 6.76
CA ILE A 47 11.96 2.74 7.31
C ILE A 47 13.46 2.39 7.34
N LEU A 48 14.22 3.06 6.47
CA LEU A 48 15.67 2.86 6.34
C LEU A 48 16.46 3.78 7.28
N LYS A 49 15.95 4.96 7.56
CA LYS A 49 16.55 5.91 8.50
C LYS A 49 15.45 6.75 9.13
N ASP A 50 15.51 6.87 10.44
CA ASP A 50 14.71 7.84 11.17
C ASP A 50 15.44 9.20 11.25
N ASP A 51 14.74 10.28 10.94
CA ASP A 51 15.19 11.66 11.07
C ASP A 51 14.16 12.46 11.89
N LYS A 52 14.22 13.80 11.93
CA LYS A 52 13.29 14.59 12.76
C LYS A 52 11.83 14.47 12.27
N GLU A 53 11.48 15.28 11.28
CA GLU A 53 10.11 15.39 10.73
C GLU A 53 9.86 14.40 9.59
N TYR A 54 10.93 13.85 9.02
CA TYR A 54 10.89 12.93 7.91
C TYR A 54 11.57 11.62 8.27
N VAL A 55 11.20 10.56 7.57
CA VAL A 55 11.91 9.29 7.53
C VAL A 55 12.43 9.06 6.12
N LEU A 56 13.58 8.40 6.00
CA LEU A 56 14.00 7.81 4.73
C LEU A 56 13.29 6.47 4.60
N ALA A 57 12.34 6.40 3.67
CA ALA A 57 11.51 5.22 3.44
C ALA A 57 11.83 4.56 2.09
N GLN A 58 11.57 3.27 2.01
CA GLN A 58 11.57 2.50 0.76
C GLN A 58 10.20 1.86 0.55
N TYR A 59 9.63 2.11 -0.63
CA TYR A 59 8.43 1.45 -1.12
C TYR A 59 8.82 0.38 -2.15
N GLN A 60 8.06 -0.72 -2.17
CA GLN A 60 8.11 -1.76 -3.19
C GLN A 60 6.69 -2.19 -3.56
N GLY A 61 6.45 -2.41 -4.84
CA GLY A 61 5.16 -2.87 -5.34
C GLY A 61 5.22 -3.33 -6.78
N TYR A 62 4.05 -3.49 -7.39
CA TYR A 62 3.87 -4.00 -8.74
C TYR A 62 3.20 -2.94 -9.61
N LEU A 63 3.80 -2.63 -10.75
CA LEU A 63 3.32 -1.62 -11.71
C LEU A 63 2.90 -2.34 -12.99
N PRO A 64 1.61 -2.37 -13.36
CA PRO A 64 1.18 -2.92 -14.64
C PRO A 64 1.84 -2.18 -15.81
N GLU A 65 2.05 -2.87 -16.91
CA GLU A 65 2.54 -2.23 -18.14
C GLU A 65 1.63 -1.04 -18.54
N GLY A 66 2.26 0.11 -18.82
CA GLY A 66 1.55 1.33 -19.23
C GLY A 66 0.79 2.08 -18.13
N SER A 67 0.85 1.62 -16.87
CA SER A 67 0.18 2.28 -15.75
C SER A 67 1.07 3.35 -15.08
N ASP A 68 0.43 4.34 -14.45
CA ASP A 68 1.03 5.32 -13.55
C ASP A 68 0.76 4.98 -12.06
N ILE A 69 0.10 3.85 -11.79
CA ILE A 69 -0.28 3.39 -10.45
C ILE A 69 0.38 2.04 -10.15
N SER A 70 1.14 1.99 -9.05
CA SER A 70 1.69 0.76 -8.50
C SER A 70 0.82 0.23 -7.35
N TYR A 71 0.75 -1.09 -7.24
CA TYR A 71 -0.11 -1.83 -6.33
C TYR A 71 0.70 -2.66 -5.34
N ALA A 72 0.11 -2.92 -4.17
CA ALA A 72 0.75 -3.65 -3.06
C ALA A 72 1.06 -5.11 -3.41
N ARG A 73 0.16 -5.74 -4.17
CA ARG A 73 0.20 -7.17 -4.53
C ARG A 73 0.07 -7.34 -6.04
N LEU A 74 0.70 -8.37 -6.57
CA LEU A 74 0.57 -8.75 -7.98
C LEU A 74 -0.88 -9.19 -8.25
N GLY A 75 -1.51 -8.65 -9.31
CA GLY A 75 -2.88 -9.00 -9.70
C GLY A 75 -4.00 -8.44 -8.81
N VAL A 76 -3.67 -7.73 -7.72
CA VAL A 76 -4.67 -7.13 -6.82
C VAL A 76 -4.60 -5.61 -6.87
N LEU A 77 -5.74 -4.96 -7.11
CA LEU A 77 -5.90 -3.52 -7.32
C LEU A 77 -5.88 -2.72 -6.00
N GLU A 78 -4.92 -3.04 -5.14
CA GLU A 78 -4.57 -2.33 -3.91
C GLU A 78 -3.58 -1.20 -4.20
N ALA A 79 -4.08 -0.05 -4.63
CA ALA A 79 -3.25 1.06 -5.07
C ALA A 79 -2.39 1.63 -3.92
N ASP A 80 -1.08 1.74 -4.16
CA ASP A 80 -0.09 2.15 -3.16
C ASP A 80 0.70 3.39 -3.57
N LEU A 81 0.96 3.56 -4.86
CA LEU A 81 1.77 4.66 -5.35
C LEU A 81 1.23 5.16 -6.67
N LYS A 82 1.10 6.49 -6.80
CA LYS A 82 0.84 7.17 -8.07
C LYS A 82 2.06 8.00 -8.46
N THR A 83 2.49 7.94 -9.71
CA THR A 83 3.62 8.75 -10.19
C THR A 83 3.34 9.40 -11.54
N THR A 84 3.81 10.63 -11.73
CA THR A 84 3.86 11.28 -13.05
C THR A 84 5.23 11.13 -13.72
N ASN A 85 6.18 10.48 -13.05
CA ASN A 85 7.56 10.31 -13.51
C ASN A 85 8.01 8.86 -13.30
N LEU A 86 7.69 8.00 -14.25
CA LEU A 86 8.09 6.59 -14.24
C LEU A 86 9.60 6.38 -14.10
N LYS A 87 10.44 7.35 -14.51
CA LYS A 87 11.91 7.26 -14.38
C LYS A 87 12.38 7.35 -12.93
N ALA A 88 11.54 7.82 -12.01
CA ALA A 88 11.83 7.82 -10.57
C ALA A 88 11.71 6.43 -9.94
N LEU A 89 11.00 5.50 -10.60
CA LEU A 89 10.85 4.13 -10.14
C LEU A 89 12.03 3.29 -10.63
N LYS A 90 12.66 2.57 -9.71
CA LYS A 90 13.64 1.54 -10.05
C LYS A 90 12.91 0.24 -10.36
N GLN A 91 12.97 -0.20 -11.62
CA GLN A 91 12.54 -1.53 -12.02
C GLN A 91 13.46 -2.59 -11.39
N VAL A 92 12.85 -3.58 -10.73
CA VAL A 92 13.53 -4.71 -10.07
C VAL A 92 13.46 -5.94 -10.96
N GLU A 93 12.27 -6.30 -11.42
CA GLU A 93 12.01 -7.47 -12.26
C GLU A 93 10.76 -7.28 -13.10
N LYS A 94 10.65 -8.02 -14.21
CA LYS A 94 9.40 -8.23 -14.94
C LYS A 94 8.75 -9.50 -14.43
N VAL A 95 7.45 -9.46 -14.16
CA VAL A 95 6.67 -10.60 -13.67
C VAL A 95 5.32 -10.64 -14.39
N LYS A 96 4.69 -11.81 -14.42
CA LYS A 96 3.33 -11.98 -14.93
C LYS A 96 2.39 -12.40 -13.80
N ASP A 97 1.16 -11.91 -13.83
CA ASP A 97 0.10 -12.42 -12.95
C ASP A 97 -0.49 -13.74 -13.48
N ASP A 98 -1.49 -14.27 -12.77
CA ASP A 98 -2.14 -15.54 -13.10
C ASP A 98 -2.94 -15.49 -14.43
N TYR A 99 -3.12 -14.29 -15.00
CA TYR A 99 -3.80 -14.03 -16.27
C TYR A 99 -2.83 -13.63 -17.40
N ASP A 100 -1.54 -13.89 -17.22
CA ASP A 100 -0.46 -13.59 -18.17
C ASP A 100 -0.22 -12.10 -18.46
N ASN A 101 -0.81 -11.18 -17.70
CA ASN A 101 -0.56 -9.74 -17.87
C ASN A 101 0.86 -9.39 -17.41
N GLU A 102 1.54 -8.46 -18.10
CA GLU A 102 2.88 -8.02 -17.71
C GLU A 102 2.85 -6.94 -16.62
N TRP A 103 3.67 -7.16 -15.59
CA TRP A 103 3.89 -6.23 -14.50
C TRP A 103 5.39 -6.02 -14.27
N LEU A 104 5.74 -4.84 -13.80
CA LEU A 104 7.07 -4.50 -13.30
C LEU A 104 7.04 -4.50 -11.79
N LYS A 105 7.88 -5.30 -11.14
CA LYS A 105 8.18 -5.04 -9.73
C LYS A 105 9.06 -3.81 -9.66
N VAL A 106 8.63 -2.82 -8.90
CA VAL A 106 9.28 -1.52 -8.80
C VAL A 106 9.63 -1.20 -7.35
N SER A 107 10.63 -0.33 -7.19
CA SER A 107 11.00 0.22 -5.90
C SER A 107 11.28 1.71 -6.02
N ILE A 108 10.99 2.46 -4.96
CA ILE A 108 11.42 3.85 -4.83
C ILE A 108 11.87 4.11 -3.41
N LYS A 109 12.90 4.95 -3.28
CA LYS A 109 13.44 5.38 -2.00
C LYS A 109 13.42 6.90 -1.95
N GLY A 110 13.01 7.44 -0.81
CA GLY A 110 12.92 8.88 -0.62
C GLY A 110 12.41 9.24 0.78
N PHE A 111 12.21 10.53 1.00
CA PHE A 111 11.81 11.08 2.28
C PHE A 111 10.30 11.22 2.35
N VAL A 112 9.71 10.73 3.43
CA VAL A 112 8.26 10.80 3.71
C VAL A 112 8.07 11.46 5.06
N LYS A 113 7.01 12.26 5.23
CA LYS A 113 6.72 12.88 6.52
C LYS A 113 6.34 11.83 7.56
N LYS A 114 6.92 11.91 8.75
CA LYS A 114 6.70 10.93 9.82
C LYS A 114 5.25 10.90 10.30
N ASP A 115 4.56 12.03 10.30
CA ASP A 115 3.15 12.16 10.71
C ASP A 115 2.16 11.44 9.76
N SER A 116 2.60 11.13 8.53
CA SER A 116 1.82 10.36 7.57
C SER A 116 1.91 8.85 7.78
N LEU A 117 2.74 8.37 8.72
CA LEU A 117 2.90 6.94 8.99
C LEU A 117 1.92 6.46 10.07
N LYS A 118 1.38 5.26 9.89
CA LYS A 118 0.53 4.57 10.86
C LYS A 118 0.90 3.08 10.96
N PRO A 119 0.73 2.46 12.14
CA PRO A 119 0.72 1.00 12.25
C PRO A 119 -0.47 0.40 11.49
N LEU A 120 -0.30 -0.82 10.96
CA LEU A 120 -1.38 -1.55 10.30
C LEU A 120 -2.62 -1.69 11.19
N ALA A 121 -2.42 -2.00 12.48
CA ALA A 121 -3.53 -2.19 13.42
C ALA A 121 -4.41 -0.94 13.55
N THR A 122 -3.80 0.26 13.51
CA THR A 122 -4.53 1.53 13.54
C THR A 122 -5.38 1.70 12.28
N LEU A 123 -4.79 1.50 11.10
CA LEU A 123 -5.51 1.55 9.82
C LEU A 123 -6.67 0.55 9.76
N GLN A 124 -6.46 -0.66 10.26
CA GLN A 124 -7.49 -1.70 10.31
C GLN A 124 -8.64 -1.32 11.25
N THR A 125 -8.33 -0.75 12.41
CA THR A 125 -9.34 -0.29 13.37
C THR A 125 -10.16 0.86 12.79
N GLU A 126 -9.51 1.86 12.20
CA GLU A 126 -10.16 3.00 11.54
C GLU A 126 -11.07 2.54 10.39
N GLY A 127 -10.59 1.63 9.53
CA GLY A 127 -11.38 1.09 8.43
C GLY A 127 -12.58 0.26 8.90
N GLU A 128 -12.42 -0.54 9.96
CA GLU A 128 -13.54 -1.30 10.54
C GLU A 128 -14.59 -0.37 11.16
N GLU A 129 -14.16 0.69 11.85
CA GLU A 129 -15.04 1.71 12.41
C GLU A 129 -15.80 2.45 11.30
N LEU A 130 -15.12 2.87 10.23
CA LEU A 130 -15.75 3.47 9.06
C LEU A 130 -16.77 2.52 8.43
N PHE A 131 -16.45 1.24 8.29
CA PHE A 131 -17.39 0.27 7.74
C PHE A 131 -18.67 0.19 8.58
N LYS A 132 -18.53 0.06 9.91
CA LYS A 132 -19.68 -0.02 10.82
C LYS A 132 -20.52 1.25 10.83
N THR A 133 -19.87 2.41 10.91
CA THR A 133 -20.54 3.69 11.13
C THR A 133 -21.06 4.35 9.86
N ARG A 134 -20.34 4.20 8.73
CA ARG A 134 -20.69 4.83 7.45
C ARG A 134 -21.53 3.92 6.55
N CYS A 135 -21.33 2.60 6.61
CA CYS A 135 -22.07 1.65 5.75
C CYS A 135 -23.26 0.99 6.46
N GLY A 136 -23.26 0.91 7.80
CA GLY A 136 -24.32 0.26 8.57
C GLY A 136 -25.60 1.07 8.75
N GLY A 137 -25.65 2.31 8.25
CA GLY A 137 -26.78 3.23 8.44
C GLY A 137 -27.96 3.02 7.49
N CYS A 138 -27.74 2.43 6.30
CA CYS A 138 -28.77 2.30 5.27
C CYS A 138 -29.28 0.87 5.08
N HIS A 139 -28.43 -0.13 5.34
CA HIS A 139 -28.74 -1.55 5.23
C HIS A 139 -27.82 -2.35 6.18
N ALA A 140 -28.04 -3.67 6.27
CA ALA A 140 -27.11 -4.55 6.97
C ALA A 140 -25.74 -4.53 6.28
N LEU A 141 -24.67 -4.61 7.08
CA LEU A 141 -23.31 -4.66 6.53
C LEU A 141 -23.13 -5.91 5.66
N HIS A 142 -22.53 -5.70 4.49
CA HIS A 142 -22.07 -6.79 3.63
C HIS A 142 -21.01 -7.63 4.34
N HIS A 143 -20.96 -8.92 4.04
CA HIS A 143 -19.88 -9.77 4.55
C HIS A 143 -18.57 -9.42 3.85
N TYR A 144 -17.42 -9.55 4.54
CA TYR A 144 -16.11 -9.19 3.98
C TYR A 144 -15.72 -10.00 2.74
N ASP A 145 -16.24 -11.22 2.62
CA ASP A 145 -16.01 -12.17 1.54
C ASP A 145 -17.11 -12.16 0.46
N GLU A 146 -18.08 -11.24 0.56
CA GLU A 146 -19.14 -11.10 -0.45
C GLU A 146 -18.60 -10.63 -1.81
N TYR A 147 -17.51 -9.85 -1.77
CA TYR A 147 -16.80 -9.36 -2.95
C TYR A 147 -15.31 -9.63 -2.81
N ASN A 148 -14.61 -9.89 -3.92
CA ASN A 148 -13.15 -9.98 -3.91
C ASN A 148 -12.50 -8.59 -3.79
N ALA A 149 -11.20 -8.58 -3.49
CA ALA A 149 -10.43 -7.37 -3.25
C ALA A 149 -10.46 -6.38 -4.44
N ASN A 150 -10.63 -6.86 -5.67
CA ASN A 150 -10.69 -5.99 -6.85
C ASN A 150 -12.06 -5.35 -7.06
N VAL A 151 -13.12 -5.89 -6.45
CA VAL A 151 -14.51 -5.41 -6.60
C VAL A 151 -14.89 -4.40 -5.52
N TRP A 152 -14.40 -4.56 -4.28
CA TRP A 152 -14.72 -3.66 -3.16
C TRP A 152 -14.58 -2.16 -3.45
N PRO A 153 -13.53 -1.67 -4.15
CA PRO A 153 -13.42 -0.25 -4.47
C PRO A 153 -14.66 0.31 -5.21
N SER A 154 -15.16 -0.43 -6.20
CA SER A 154 -16.33 -0.01 -6.98
C SER A 154 -17.63 -0.07 -6.16
N VAL A 155 -17.74 -1.06 -5.26
CA VAL A 155 -18.89 -1.19 -4.36
C VAL A 155 -18.97 0.01 -3.42
N VAL A 156 -17.87 0.34 -2.74
CA VAL A 156 -17.80 1.49 -1.83
C VAL A 156 -18.06 2.81 -2.60
N GLU A 157 -17.50 2.96 -3.80
CA GLU A 157 -17.69 4.16 -4.62
C GLU A 157 -19.17 4.38 -4.98
N SER A 158 -19.90 3.31 -5.29
CA SER A 158 -21.35 3.39 -5.59
C SER A 158 -22.19 3.89 -4.40
N MET A 159 -21.69 3.70 -3.18
CA MET A 159 -22.36 4.09 -1.94
C MET A 159 -21.85 5.43 -1.40
N ARG A 160 -20.74 5.94 -1.94
CA ARG A 160 -19.96 7.05 -1.37
C ARG A 160 -20.76 8.32 -1.15
N ALA A 161 -21.60 8.70 -2.11
CA ALA A 161 -22.46 9.87 -2.00
C ALA A 161 -23.48 9.75 -0.85
N ASN A 162 -23.92 8.52 -0.53
CA ASN A 162 -24.88 8.24 0.52
C ASN A 162 -24.22 8.03 1.90
N SER A 163 -22.98 7.56 1.94
CA SER A 163 -22.23 7.31 3.17
C SER A 163 -21.42 8.51 3.69
N ALA A 164 -21.39 9.61 2.92
CA ALA A 164 -20.69 10.86 3.26
C ALA A 164 -19.20 10.64 3.60
N LEU A 165 -18.53 9.74 2.86
CA LEU A 165 -17.10 9.46 3.00
C LEU A 165 -16.27 10.53 2.28
N ASP A 166 -15.32 11.13 2.99
CA ASP A 166 -14.27 11.92 2.35
C ASP A 166 -13.25 11.04 1.59
N ASP A 167 -12.27 11.64 0.91
CA ASP A 167 -11.27 10.90 0.12
C ASP A 167 -10.39 9.98 0.97
N THR A 168 -10.03 10.41 2.19
CA THR A 168 -9.15 9.64 3.08
C THR A 168 -9.93 8.52 3.76
N GLU A 169 -11.16 8.80 4.19
CA GLU A 169 -12.08 7.79 4.73
C GLU A 169 -12.40 6.73 3.68
N PHE A 170 -12.70 7.15 2.43
CA PHE A 170 -12.92 6.22 1.32
C PHE A 170 -11.70 5.31 1.12
N ALA A 171 -10.50 5.88 1.00
CA ALA A 171 -9.29 5.09 0.80
C ALA A 171 -9.02 4.14 1.98
N THR A 172 -9.19 4.61 3.22
CA THR A 172 -8.99 3.80 4.43
C THR A 172 -9.97 2.63 4.49
N LEU A 173 -11.25 2.89 4.22
CA LEU A 173 -12.30 1.87 4.18
C LEU A 173 -12.04 0.83 3.07
N VAL A 174 -11.72 1.29 1.86
CA VAL A 174 -11.41 0.40 0.73
C VAL A 174 -10.21 -0.49 1.07
N ARG A 175 -9.11 0.07 1.57
CA ARG A 175 -7.92 -0.72 1.94
C ARG A 175 -8.22 -1.72 3.06
N PHE A 176 -9.06 -1.35 4.02
CA PHE A 176 -9.55 -2.29 5.04
C PHE A 176 -10.32 -3.45 4.42
N LEU A 177 -11.33 -3.18 3.59
CA LEU A 177 -12.15 -4.24 2.96
C LEU A 177 -11.31 -5.14 2.06
N GLN A 178 -10.41 -4.58 1.25
CA GLN A 178 -9.48 -5.34 0.41
C GLN A 178 -8.57 -6.28 1.21
N SER A 179 -8.20 -5.91 2.44
CA SER A 179 -7.37 -6.75 3.32
C SER A 179 -8.13 -7.92 3.98
N LYS A 180 -9.48 -7.86 3.98
CA LYS A 180 -10.35 -8.92 4.50
C LYS A 180 -10.92 -9.80 3.40
N ALA A 181 -10.95 -9.28 2.18
CA ALA A 181 -11.55 -9.93 1.03
C ALA A 181 -10.68 -11.07 0.46
N PRO A 182 -11.29 -12.07 -0.18
CA PRO A 182 -10.56 -12.99 -1.03
C PRO A 182 -9.93 -12.24 -2.21
N THR A 183 -8.83 -12.79 -2.73
CA THR A 183 -8.16 -12.24 -3.93
C THR A 183 -8.82 -12.66 -5.23
N GLU A 184 -9.61 -13.74 -5.19
CA GLU A 184 -10.38 -14.30 -6.32
C GLU A 184 -11.83 -14.55 -5.90
#